data_AF-A0AAV4Z910-F1
#
_entry.id   AF-A0AAV4Z910-F1
#
_cell.length_a   1.000
_cell.length_b   1.000
_cell.length_c   1.000
_cell.angle_alpha   90.00
_cell.angle_beta   90.00
_cell.angle_gamma   90.00
#
_symmetry.space_group_name_H-M   'P 1'
#
loop_
_entity.id
_entity.type
_entity.pdbx_description
1 polymer ?
#
loop_
_entity_poly.entity_id
_entity_poly.type
_entity_poly.pdbx_seq_one_letter_code
_entity_poly.pdbx_strand_id
1 'polypeptide(L)'
;MHRIAVQDEIQELPARRARRPLVRFAVPCLTVLICFAAVGRFVGGEPTPRDPKAGLAGAVDANPPAYGASTASNVRQALPMAASAPRYRLDDPDALDPAKIEPARINPATGLREDSLSQGRFDASEAPYLRLTIGEGPNPPVSLFVTIARRAAEGQGLAVVRTGERGSIATKFGPFETLEATLSGPVTRVCTGFSNAGQNGSVPVAPRIDGWLCAPLSQPPEPRAIVCALDKIVLNGQAFPDLEAAYRVFEARRVDGCAPPLAAAPNREAAGETGSISKHRIRHNEAKLRRTEQARP
;
A
#
# COMPACT_ATOMS: atom_id res chain seq x y z
N MET A 1 59.07 32.81 2.10
CA MET A 1 58.91 33.00 3.56
C MET A 1 57.96 34.16 3.81
N HIS A 2 56.65 33.92 3.84
CA HIS A 2 55.66 34.94 4.21
C HIS A 2 54.66 34.35 5.20
N ARG A 3 54.37 35.17 6.21
CA ARG A 3 53.75 34.84 7.49
C ARG A 3 52.25 34.58 7.37
N ILE A 4 51.83 33.68 8.25
CA ILE A 4 50.48 33.29 8.63
C ILE A 4 49.71 34.49 9.19
N ALA A 5 48.43 34.61 8.82
CA ALA A 5 47.40 35.26 9.62
C ALA A 5 46.14 34.37 9.57
N VAL A 6 45.95 33.60 10.64
CA VAL A 6 44.73 32.85 10.95
C VAL A 6 43.80 33.84 11.63
N GLN A 7 42.64 34.11 11.03
CA GLN A 7 41.56 34.85 11.66
C GLN A 7 40.60 33.83 12.28
N ASP A 8 40.64 33.81 13.61
CA ASP A 8 39.82 33.02 14.51
C ASP A 8 38.54 33.82 14.78
N GLU A 9 37.44 33.48 14.11
CA GLU A 9 36.13 34.11 14.33
C GLU A 9 35.31 33.22 15.27
N ILE A 10 35.51 33.46 16.56
CA ILE A 10 34.74 32.88 17.66
C ILE A 10 33.35 33.53 17.63
N GLN A 11 32.36 32.79 17.12
CA GLN A 11 30.97 33.20 17.19
C GLN A 11 30.43 32.93 18.60
N GLU A 12 30.23 34.00 19.36
CA GLU A 12 29.71 34.03 20.72
C GLU A 12 28.27 33.46 20.80
N LEU A 13 28.09 32.46 21.64
CA LEU A 13 26.78 31.95 22.08
C LEU A 13 26.15 32.93 23.07
N PRO A 14 24.87 33.36 22.89
CA PRO A 14 24.19 34.10 23.94
C PRO A 14 23.79 33.18 25.10
N ALA A 15 24.34 33.51 26.27
CA ALA A 15 24.10 32.86 27.55
C ALA A 15 22.69 33.12 28.12
N ARG A 16 22.13 32.04 28.67
CA ARG A 16 21.18 31.89 29.79
C ARG A 16 20.48 33.17 30.31
N ARG A 17 19.15 33.18 30.21
CA ARG A 17 18.28 33.92 31.15
C ARG A 17 17.46 32.95 31.99
N ALA A 18 17.96 32.68 33.20
CA ALA A 18 17.23 32.00 34.26
C ALA A 18 16.61 33.05 35.20
N ARG A 19 15.29 33.05 35.36
CA ARG A 19 14.61 33.51 36.58
C ARG A 19 13.39 32.63 36.85
N ARG A 20 13.51 31.86 37.94
CA ARG A 20 12.46 31.12 38.66
C ARG A 20 11.68 32.11 39.58
N PRO A 21 10.91 31.64 40.58
CA PRO A 21 9.62 30.92 40.57
C PRO A 21 8.58 31.64 41.48
N LEU A 22 7.35 31.11 41.61
CA LEU A 22 6.46 31.06 42.80
C LEU A 22 5.00 30.99 42.31
N VAL A 23 4.28 29.86 42.42
CA VAL A 23 3.64 29.26 43.62
C VAL A 23 2.15 29.64 43.70
N ARG A 24 1.34 28.64 44.12
CA ARG A 24 -0.12 28.63 44.41
C ARG A 24 -0.95 28.40 43.14
N PHE A 25 -1.54 27.23 42.91
CA PHE A 25 -2.58 26.65 43.76
C PHE A 25 -2.40 25.14 43.99
N ALA A 26 -2.30 24.78 45.26
CA ALA A 26 -2.52 23.45 45.77
C ALA A 26 -4.02 23.25 46.07
N VAL A 27 -4.58 22.14 45.55
CA VAL A 27 -5.30 21.08 46.31
C VAL A 27 -6.71 21.44 46.83
N PRO A 28 -7.70 20.50 46.96
CA PRO A 28 -7.57 19.05 47.09
C PRO A 28 -8.51 18.13 46.28
N CYS A 29 -8.16 16.84 46.35
CA CYS A 29 -9.01 15.67 46.62
C CYS A 29 -10.52 15.83 46.49
N LEU A 30 -11.17 14.90 45.79
CA LEU A 30 -11.75 13.66 46.34
C LEU A 30 -12.74 13.11 45.30
N THR A 31 -12.50 11.90 44.77
CA THR A 31 -13.48 10.90 44.29
C THR A 31 -12.83 9.95 43.28
N VAL A 32 -11.86 9.17 43.77
CA VAL A 32 -11.68 7.78 43.33
C VAL A 32 -12.42 6.94 44.36
N LEU A 33 -13.06 5.84 43.92
CA LEU A 33 -13.83 4.85 44.69
C LEU A 33 -15.27 5.23 45.03
N ILE A 34 -16.22 4.79 44.20
CA ILE A 34 -17.40 3.96 44.54
C ILE A 34 -18.15 3.73 43.21
N CYS A 35 -18.03 2.52 42.63
CA CYS A 35 -19.01 1.91 41.70
C CYS A 35 -18.61 0.50 41.21
N PHE A 36 -17.59 -0.15 41.77
CA PHE A 36 -17.35 -1.60 41.59
C PHE A 36 -17.86 -2.41 42.79
N ALA A 37 -19.12 -2.24 43.12
CA ALA A 37 -19.81 -3.10 44.10
C ALA A 37 -21.22 -3.40 43.60
N ALA A 38 -21.35 -4.26 42.58
CA ALA A 38 -22.54 -5.11 42.36
C ALA A 38 -22.46 -5.96 41.07
N VAL A 39 -21.41 -6.76 40.83
CA VAL A 39 -21.56 -8.02 40.05
C VAL A 39 -20.54 -9.04 40.56
N GLY A 40 -20.82 -9.58 41.73
CA GLY A 40 -20.03 -10.67 42.31
C GLY A 40 -20.98 -11.68 42.92
N ARG A 41 -21.65 -12.49 42.09
CA ARG A 41 -22.15 -13.83 42.42
C ARG A 41 -22.34 -14.63 41.14
N PHE A 42 -21.36 -15.45 40.79
CA PHE A 42 -21.53 -16.78 40.18
C PHE A 42 -20.14 -17.41 39.96
N VAL A 43 -19.50 -17.81 41.06
CA VAL A 43 -18.44 -18.83 41.06
C VAL A 43 -18.71 -19.73 42.26
N GLY A 44 -18.99 -20.99 41.99
CA GLY A 44 -19.35 -21.99 43.00
C GLY A 44 -19.92 -23.24 42.35
N GLY A 45 -19.08 -23.92 41.56
CA GLY A 45 -19.39 -25.23 40.99
C GLY A 45 -18.17 -26.14 41.15
N GLU A 46 -18.14 -26.87 42.26
CA GLU A 46 -17.18 -27.90 42.58
C GLU A 46 -17.31 -29.07 41.57
N PRO A 47 -16.25 -29.47 40.84
CA PRO A 47 -16.29 -30.70 40.06
C PRO A 47 -16.10 -31.89 41.01
N THR A 48 -17.18 -32.62 41.26
CA THR A 48 -17.15 -33.93 41.90
C THR A 48 -16.42 -34.94 41.00
N PRO A 49 -15.52 -35.78 41.52
CA PRO A 49 -14.94 -36.89 40.77
C PRO A 49 -16.02 -37.96 40.59
N ARG A 50 -16.42 -38.24 39.34
CA ARG A 50 -17.21 -39.42 39.01
C ARG A 50 -16.27 -40.54 38.57
N ASP A 51 -16.32 -41.63 39.31
CA ASP A 51 -15.78 -42.93 38.91
C ASP A 51 -16.32 -43.36 37.53
N PRO A 52 -15.48 -43.98 36.68
CA PRO A 52 -15.93 -44.51 35.40
C PRO A 52 -16.68 -45.82 35.62
N LYS A 53 -18.00 -45.79 35.43
CA LYS A 53 -18.82 -47.00 35.33
C LYS A 53 -18.70 -47.54 33.91
N ALA A 54 -18.08 -48.72 33.78
CA ALA A 54 -18.08 -49.52 32.57
C ALA A 54 -19.52 -49.82 32.11
N GLY A 55 -19.81 -49.58 30.84
CA GLY A 55 -21.11 -49.91 30.27
C GLY A 55 -21.29 -49.48 28.82
N LEU A 56 -21.24 -50.48 27.95
CA LEU A 56 -21.80 -50.57 26.59
C LEU A 56 -21.10 -49.81 25.45
N ALA A 57 -20.51 -50.66 24.60
CA ALA A 57 -20.08 -50.38 23.25
C ALA A 57 -21.19 -49.74 22.40
N GLY A 58 -20.91 -48.53 21.91
CA GLY A 58 -21.51 -47.99 20.70
C GLY A 58 -20.39 -47.83 19.68
N ALA A 59 -20.42 -48.63 18.62
CA ALA A 59 -19.54 -48.45 17.46
C ALA A 59 -19.84 -47.09 16.85
N VAL A 60 -18.91 -46.14 16.98
CA VAL A 60 -18.93 -44.88 16.25
C VAL A 60 -18.11 -45.12 14.98
N ASP A 61 -18.81 -45.17 13.85
CA ASP A 61 -18.19 -45.26 12.54
C ASP A 61 -17.17 -44.12 12.36
N ALA A 62 -15.91 -44.51 12.24
CA ALA A 62 -14.77 -43.62 12.04
C ALA A 62 -14.61 -43.24 10.55
N ASN A 63 -15.66 -42.70 9.94
CA ASN A 63 -15.55 -42.01 8.66
C ASN A 63 -15.68 -40.50 8.91
N PRO A 64 -14.61 -39.70 8.81
CA PRO A 64 -14.77 -38.26 8.75
C PRO A 64 -15.64 -37.94 7.52
N PRO A 65 -16.59 -37.00 7.60
CA PRO A 65 -17.36 -36.61 6.45
C PRO A 65 -16.39 -36.17 5.36
N ALA A 66 -16.51 -36.79 4.18
CA ALA A 66 -15.78 -36.36 3.01
C ALA A 66 -16.04 -34.87 2.81
N TYR A 67 -14.97 -34.06 2.80
CA TYR A 67 -15.05 -32.66 2.40
C TYR A 67 -15.56 -32.63 0.96
N GLY A 68 -16.86 -32.46 0.79
CA GLY A 68 -17.45 -32.22 -0.52
C GLY A 68 -16.85 -30.94 -1.06
N ALA A 69 -16.43 -30.97 -2.33
CA ALA A 69 -16.02 -29.77 -3.04
C ALA A 69 -17.17 -28.77 -2.98
N SER A 70 -17.06 -27.79 -2.08
CA SER A 70 -17.93 -26.62 -2.10
C SER A 70 -17.69 -25.99 -3.45
N THR A 71 -18.71 -26.02 -4.32
CA THR A 71 -18.69 -25.27 -5.56
C THR A 71 -18.40 -23.84 -5.17
N ALA A 72 -17.19 -23.38 -5.50
CA ALA A 72 -16.74 -22.04 -5.18
C ALA A 72 -17.82 -21.09 -5.73
N SER A 73 -18.62 -20.52 -4.83
CA SER A 73 -19.60 -19.50 -5.19
C SER A 73 -18.82 -18.48 -5.98
N ASN A 74 -19.19 -18.32 -7.26
CA ASN A 74 -18.49 -17.45 -8.19
C ASN A 74 -18.21 -16.15 -7.46
N VAL A 75 -16.92 -15.90 -7.21
CA VAL A 75 -16.44 -14.63 -6.65
C VAL A 75 -17.16 -13.56 -7.45
N ARG A 76 -18.08 -12.82 -6.80
CA ARG A 76 -19.02 -11.96 -7.51
C ARG A 76 -18.22 -11.05 -8.42
N GLN A 77 -18.35 -11.27 -9.72
CA GLN A 77 -17.59 -10.53 -10.71
C GLN A 77 -18.00 -9.07 -10.57
N ALA A 78 -17.01 -8.22 -10.32
CA ALA A 78 -17.24 -6.78 -10.27
C ALA A 78 -17.77 -6.33 -11.64
N LEU A 79 -18.87 -5.58 -11.64
CA LEU A 79 -19.49 -5.13 -12.89
C LEU A 79 -18.61 -4.05 -13.51
N PRO A 80 -18.23 -4.16 -14.80
CA PRO A 80 -17.45 -3.14 -15.47
C PRO A 80 -18.26 -1.84 -15.50
N MET A 81 -17.66 -0.74 -15.05
CA MET A 81 -18.25 0.59 -15.27
C MET A 81 -17.97 0.96 -16.73
N ALA A 82 -19.02 1.30 -17.48
CA ALA A 82 -18.87 1.76 -18.86
C ALA A 82 -17.89 2.95 -18.90
N ALA A 83 -16.76 2.77 -19.60
CA ALA A 83 -15.75 3.76 -19.98
C ALA A 83 -15.47 4.91 -18.98
N SER A 84 -15.49 4.65 -17.66
CA SER A 84 -15.05 5.67 -16.72
C SER A 84 -13.53 5.70 -16.72
N ALA A 85 -12.95 6.87 -16.96
CA ALA A 85 -11.51 7.07 -16.91
C ALA A 85 -10.95 6.60 -15.55
N PRO A 86 -9.77 5.96 -15.52
CA PRO A 86 -9.15 5.58 -14.26
C PRO A 86 -8.77 6.82 -13.45
N ARG A 87 -9.03 6.81 -12.14
CA ARG A 87 -8.79 7.97 -11.28
C ARG A 87 -7.40 7.96 -10.65
N TYR A 88 -6.77 6.81 -10.60
CA TYR A 88 -5.45 6.65 -10.02
C TYR A 88 -4.47 6.11 -11.06
N ARG A 89 -3.20 6.46 -10.89
CA ARG A 89 -2.07 5.91 -11.65
C ARG A 89 -0.88 5.71 -10.73
N LEU A 90 0.08 4.90 -11.17
CA LEU A 90 1.40 4.82 -10.55
C LEU A 90 2.36 5.77 -11.28
N ASP A 91 3.02 6.63 -10.54
CA ASP A 91 4.02 7.57 -11.03
C ASP A 91 5.42 7.03 -10.69
N ASP A 92 5.91 6.18 -11.58
CA ASP A 92 7.19 5.48 -11.41
C ASP A 92 8.02 5.60 -12.69
N PRO A 93 8.80 6.68 -12.85
CA PRO A 93 9.59 6.89 -14.06
C PRO A 93 10.70 5.85 -14.24
N ASP A 94 11.14 5.22 -13.14
CA ASP A 94 12.23 4.25 -13.12
C ASP A 94 11.73 2.80 -13.25
N ALA A 95 10.42 2.60 -13.40
CA ALA A 95 9.85 1.27 -13.56
C ALA A 95 10.27 0.62 -14.88
N LEU A 96 10.73 -0.62 -14.81
CA LEU A 96 11.01 -1.44 -15.99
C LEU A 96 9.72 -1.76 -16.76
N ASP A 97 8.65 -2.06 -16.04
CA ASP A 97 7.34 -2.37 -16.61
C ASP A 97 6.36 -1.22 -16.37
N PRO A 98 5.62 -0.78 -17.41
CA PRO A 98 4.60 0.24 -17.24
C PRO A 98 3.47 -0.29 -16.35
N ALA A 99 2.92 0.61 -15.52
CA ALA A 99 1.74 0.30 -14.74
C ALA A 99 0.54 0.05 -15.66
N LYS A 100 -0.09 -1.12 -15.49
CA LYS A 100 -1.35 -1.49 -16.14
C LYS A 100 -2.50 -1.03 -15.26
N ILE A 101 -3.39 -0.27 -15.87
CA ILE A 101 -4.60 0.22 -15.24
C ILE A 101 -5.78 -0.61 -15.74
N GLU A 102 -6.50 -1.25 -14.84
CA GLU A 102 -7.73 -1.96 -15.19
C GLU A 102 -8.92 -1.00 -15.22
N PRO A 103 -9.96 -1.31 -16.03
CA PRO A 103 -11.19 -0.54 -16.02
C PRO A 103 -11.77 -0.46 -14.60
N ALA A 104 -12.27 0.72 -14.25
CA ALA A 104 -12.95 0.89 -12.97
C ALA A 104 -14.17 -0.04 -12.89
N ARG A 105 -14.45 -0.50 -11.69
CA ARG A 105 -15.48 -1.50 -11.42
C ARG A 105 -16.31 -1.12 -10.22
N ILE A 106 -17.54 -1.60 -10.16
CA ILE A 106 -18.36 -1.48 -8.95
C ILE A 106 -18.14 -2.72 -8.10
N ASN A 107 -17.72 -2.51 -6.84
CA ASN A 107 -17.68 -3.60 -5.87
C ASN A 107 -19.12 -4.06 -5.59
N PRO A 108 -19.46 -5.33 -5.86
CA PRO A 108 -20.83 -5.82 -5.75
C PRO A 108 -21.32 -5.94 -4.30
N ALA A 109 -20.43 -5.88 -3.31
CA ALA A 109 -20.78 -5.92 -1.90
C ALA A 109 -21.07 -4.52 -1.33
N THR A 110 -20.38 -3.49 -1.80
CA THR A 110 -20.53 -2.12 -1.28
C THR A 110 -21.28 -1.18 -2.23
N GLY A 111 -21.41 -1.55 -3.50
CA GLY A 111 -21.94 -0.66 -4.55
C GLY A 111 -21.01 0.50 -4.90
N LEU A 112 -19.77 0.50 -4.39
CA LEU A 112 -18.81 1.59 -4.53
C LEU A 112 -17.79 1.31 -5.63
N ARG A 113 -17.26 2.39 -6.22
CA ARG A 113 -16.23 2.32 -7.25
C ARG A 113 -14.91 1.78 -6.69
N GLU A 114 -14.24 0.98 -7.51
CA GLU A 114 -12.89 0.49 -7.30
C GLU A 114 -12.05 0.64 -8.57
N ASP A 115 -10.81 1.06 -8.42
CA ASP A 115 -9.78 1.03 -9.45
C ASP A 115 -8.73 -0.03 -9.10
N SER A 116 -8.28 -0.79 -10.09
CA SER A 116 -7.18 -1.74 -9.90
C SER A 116 -5.97 -1.34 -10.74
N LEU A 117 -4.80 -1.36 -10.12
CA LEU A 117 -3.52 -1.06 -10.74
C LEU A 117 -2.59 -2.27 -10.55
N SER A 118 -1.79 -2.58 -11.56
CA SER A 118 -0.73 -3.59 -11.45
C SER A 118 0.53 -3.15 -12.17
N GLN A 119 1.68 -3.57 -11.67
CA GLN A 119 2.98 -3.31 -12.29
C GLN A 119 3.83 -4.57 -12.23
N GLY A 120 4.52 -4.87 -13.32
CA GLY A 120 5.25 -6.12 -13.49
C GLY A 120 4.35 -7.31 -13.86
N ARG A 121 4.91 -8.51 -13.72
CA ARG A 121 4.22 -9.78 -13.98
C ARG A 121 4.39 -10.74 -12.82
N PHE A 122 3.30 -11.41 -12.43
CA PHE A 122 3.34 -12.37 -11.33
C PHE A 122 4.23 -13.57 -11.64
N ASP A 123 4.20 -14.08 -12.88
CA ASP A 123 4.99 -15.22 -13.35
C ASP A 123 6.49 -14.93 -13.55
N ALA A 124 6.90 -13.66 -13.55
CA ALA A 124 8.30 -13.25 -13.61
C ALA A 124 8.91 -13.22 -12.20
N SER A 125 9.40 -14.36 -11.71
CA SER A 125 9.97 -14.50 -10.35
C SER A 125 11.19 -13.61 -10.08
N GLU A 126 11.95 -13.24 -11.11
CA GLU A 126 13.15 -12.40 -11.02
C GLU A 126 12.83 -10.89 -10.95
N ALA A 127 11.58 -10.49 -11.23
CA ALA A 127 11.14 -9.09 -11.25
C ALA A 127 10.09 -8.82 -10.15
N PRO A 128 10.01 -7.59 -9.61
CA PRO A 128 8.97 -7.25 -8.65
C PRO A 128 7.58 -7.30 -9.31
N TYR A 129 6.57 -7.64 -8.51
CA TYR A 129 5.18 -7.61 -8.94
C TYR A 129 4.33 -6.88 -7.91
N LEU A 130 3.63 -5.84 -8.36
CA LEU A 130 2.73 -5.04 -7.52
C LEU A 130 1.30 -5.20 -8.04
N ARG A 131 0.37 -5.46 -7.12
CA ARG A 131 -1.07 -5.40 -7.35
C ARG A 131 -1.72 -4.58 -6.27
N LEU A 132 -2.60 -3.66 -6.66
CA LEU A 132 -3.35 -2.85 -5.72
C LEU A 132 -4.76 -2.56 -6.23
N THR A 133 -5.68 -2.42 -5.29
CA THR A 133 -7.05 -1.99 -5.50
C THR A 133 -7.31 -0.78 -4.62
N ILE A 134 -7.89 0.25 -5.22
CA ILE A 134 -8.22 1.52 -4.58
C ILE A 134 -9.73 1.70 -4.66
N GLY A 135 -10.39 1.67 -3.51
CA GLY A 135 -11.85 1.76 -3.39
C GLY A 135 -12.33 3.07 -2.79
N GLU A 136 -13.54 3.45 -3.15
CA GLU A 136 -14.27 4.53 -2.49
C GLU A 136 -14.95 4.07 -1.20
N GLY A 137 -15.26 5.06 -0.37
CA GLY A 137 -16.06 4.96 0.85
C GLY A 137 -15.40 4.20 2.00
N PRO A 138 -16.15 3.97 3.09
CA PRO A 138 -15.60 3.40 4.31
C PRO A 138 -15.05 2.00 4.07
N ASN A 139 -13.97 1.68 4.77
CA ASN A 139 -13.35 0.38 4.70
C ASN A 139 -14.00 -0.55 5.74
N PRO A 140 -14.87 -1.49 5.36
CA PRO A 140 -15.48 -2.39 6.33
C PRO A 140 -14.38 -3.16 7.06
N PRO A 141 -14.48 -3.35 8.39
CA PRO A 141 -13.46 -4.07 9.13
C PRO A 141 -13.49 -5.55 8.72
N VAL A 142 -12.60 -5.91 7.80
CA VAL A 142 -12.36 -7.27 7.33
C VAL A 142 -10.89 -7.56 7.58
N SER A 143 -10.57 -8.78 8.03
CA SER A 143 -9.18 -9.15 8.28
C SER A 143 -8.34 -9.05 6.99
N LEU A 144 -7.08 -8.65 7.12
CA LEU A 144 -6.18 -8.54 5.96
C LEU A 144 -6.04 -9.87 5.19
N PHE A 145 -6.05 -11.01 5.90
CA PHE A 145 -6.04 -12.32 5.25
C PHE A 145 -7.24 -12.54 4.32
N VAL A 146 -8.47 -12.26 4.81
CA VAL A 146 -9.69 -12.43 4.00
C VAL A 146 -9.67 -11.48 2.80
N THR A 147 -9.19 -10.25 3.01
CA THR A 147 -9.03 -9.27 1.94
C THR A 147 -8.10 -9.80 0.84
N ILE A 148 -6.89 -10.24 1.21
CA ILE A 148 -5.91 -10.77 0.25
C ILE A 148 -6.45 -12.03 -0.44
N ALA A 149 -7.00 -12.98 0.31
CA ALA A 149 -7.51 -14.24 -0.25
C ALA A 149 -8.62 -13.99 -1.28
N ARG A 150 -9.54 -13.07 -0.97
CA ARG A 150 -10.59 -12.68 -1.92
C ARG A 150 -10.00 -12.03 -3.16
N ARG A 151 -9.12 -11.02 -3.00
CA ARG A 151 -8.52 -10.28 -4.12
C ARG A 151 -7.65 -11.16 -5.02
N ALA A 152 -6.90 -12.10 -4.43
CA ALA A 152 -6.12 -13.10 -5.13
C ALA A 152 -7.02 -13.92 -6.07
N ALA A 153 -8.19 -14.34 -5.56
CA ALA A 153 -9.16 -15.11 -6.33
C ALA A 153 -9.89 -14.28 -7.41
N GLU A 154 -10.34 -13.04 -7.13
CA GLU A 154 -11.15 -12.27 -8.11
C GLU A 154 -10.36 -11.83 -9.34
N GLY A 155 -9.08 -11.49 -9.19
CA GLY A 155 -8.31 -10.82 -10.25
C GLY A 155 -7.45 -11.74 -11.11
N GLN A 156 -6.74 -12.67 -10.48
CA GLN A 156 -5.65 -13.41 -11.13
C GLN A 156 -5.73 -14.93 -10.97
N GLY A 157 -6.83 -15.43 -10.40
CA GLY A 157 -6.96 -16.86 -10.10
C GLY A 157 -5.86 -17.36 -9.16
N LEU A 158 -5.38 -16.48 -8.27
CA LEU A 158 -4.36 -16.82 -7.29
C LEU A 158 -5.01 -17.34 -6.01
N ALA A 159 -4.29 -18.19 -5.29
CA ALA A 159 -4.67 -18.69 -3.98
C ALA A 159 -3.61 -18.33 -2.93
N VAL A 160 -4.07 -18.03 -1.71
CA VAL A 160 -3.17 -17.90 -0.55
C VAL A 160 -2.90 -19.29 -0.01
N VAL A 161 -1.65 -19.75 -0.08
CA VAL A 161 -1.23 -21.09 0.37
C VAL A 161 -0.77 -21.06 1.81
N ARG A 162 -0.08 -19.99 2.20
CA ARG A 162 0.51 -19.82 3.53
C ARG A 162 0.51 -18.35 3.90
N THR A 163 0.37 -18.07 5.19
CA THR A 163 0.60 -16.74 5.77
C THR A 163 1.80 -16.77 6.72
N GLY A 164 2.45 -15.64 6.87
CA GLY A 164 3.63 -15.45 7.72
C GLY A 164 3.46 -14.26 8.67
N GLU A 165 4.52 -13.47 8.78
CA GLU A 165 4.60 -12.34 9.71
C GLU A 165 3.52 -11.27 9.45
N ARG A 166 2.99 -10.71 10.53
CA ARG A 166 2.09 -9.54 10.52
C ARG A 166 2.84 -8.32 11.00
N GLY A 167 2.53 -7.17 10.42
CA GLY A 167 3.13 -5.92 10.82
C GLY A 167 2.23 -4.73 10.56
N SER A 168 2.82 -3.55 10.74
CA SER A 168 2.22 -2.27 10.38
C SER A 168 3.30 -1.36 9.81
N ILE A 169 2.97 -0.61 8.78
CA ILE A 169 3.85 0.38 8.14
C ILE A 169 3.17 1.74 8.10
N ALA A 170 3.93 2.82 8.25
CA ALA A 170 3.44 4.18 8.07
C ALA A 170 3.64 4.64 6.62
N THR A 171 2.63 5.27 6.03
CA THR A 171 2.64 5.75 4.65
C THR A 171 2.05 7.16 4.57
N LYS A 172 2.15 7.81 3.40
CA LYS A 172 1.51 9.11 3.16
C LYS A 172 -0.02 9.10 3.33
N PHE A 173 -0.63 7.93 3.16
CA PHE A 173 -2.07 7.68 3.34
C PHE A 173 -2.46 7.31 4.78
N GLY A 174 -1.49 7.23 5.69
CA GLY A 174 -1.68 6.74 7.06
C GLY A 174 -1.06 5.35 7.27
N PRO A 175 -1.31 4.72 8.42
CA PRO A 175 -0.78 3.39 8.68
C PRO A 175 -1.45 2.31 7.79
N PHE A 176 -0.76 1.21 7.55
CA PHE A 176 -1.26 0.02 6.84
C PHE A 176 -0.93 -1.22 7.65
N GLU A 177 -1.89 -2.13 7.80
CA GLU A 177 -1.59 -3.50 8.25
C GLU A 177 -0.82 -4.21 7.12
N THR A 178 0.17 -5.02 7.48
CA THR A 178 0.90 -5.89 6.55
C THR A 178 0.80 -7.36 6.96
N LEU A 179 0.82 -8.25 5.97
CA LEU A 179 0.80 -9.69 6.16
C LEU A 179 1.66 -10.36 5.07
N GLU A 180 2.68 -11.08 5.48
CA GLU A 180 3.38 -11.99 4.57
C GLU A 180 2.43 -13.10 4.10
N ALA A 181 2.38 -13.33 2.80
CA ALA A 181 1.52 -14.32 2.17
C ALA A 181 2.27 -15.02 1.03
N THR A 182 2.24 -16.34 1.02
CA THR A 182 2.65 -17.14 -0.13
C THR A 182 1.44 -17.26 -1.07
N LEU A 183 1.53 -16.62 -2.23
CA LEU A 183 0.52 -16.67 -3.28
C LEU A 183 0.92 -17.72 -4.33
N SER A 184 -0.04 -18.52 -4.77
CA SER A 184 0.14 -19.54 -5.79
C SER A 184 -0.84 -19.36 -6.95
N GLY A 185 -0.37 -19.66 -8.14
CA GLY A 185 -1.10 -19.66 -9.41
C GLY A 185 -0.23 -20.34 -10.47
N PRO A 186 0.15 -19.65 -11.56
CA PRO A 186 1.14 -20.19 -12.51
C PRO A 186 2.51 -20.48 -11.88
N VAL A 187 2.86 -19.70 -10.85
CA VAL A 187 4.06 -19.85 -10.03
C VAL A 187 3.71 -19.62 -8.56
N THR A 188 4.61 -19.99 -7.65
CA THR A 188 4.48 -19.69 -6.22
C THR A 188 5.45 -18.59 -5.83
N ARG A 189 4.94 -17.55 -5.15
CA ARG A 189 5.75 -16.39 -4.70
C ARG A 189 5.42 -15.99 -3.27
N VAL A 190 6.44 -15.58 -2.54
CA VAL A 190 6.25 -14.87 -1.27
C VAL A 190 6.02 -13.39 -1.58
N CYS A 191 4.95 -12.85 -1.04
CA CYS A 191 4.52 -11.48 -1.20
C CYS A 191 4.16 -10.91 0.17
N THR A 192 4.17 -9.60 0.31
CA THR A 192 3.62 -8.91 1.47
C THR A 192 2.34 -8.22 1.04
N GLY A 193 1.21 -8.71 1.56
CA GLY A 193 -0.07 -8.05 1.42
C GLY A 193 -0.22 -6.89 2.40
N PHE A 194 -0.99 -5.89 2.02
CA PHE A 194 -1.20 -4.68 2.82
C PHE A 194 -2.62 -4.14 2.68
N SER A 195 -3.13 -3.48 3.71
CA SER A 195 -4.40 -2.77 3.67
C SER A 195 -4.47 -1.66 4.72
N ASN A 196 -5.21 -0.59 4.41
CA ASN A 196 -5.63 0.40 5.41
C ASN A 196 -7.02 0.07 6.01
N ALA A 197 -7.51 -1.17 5.85
CA ALA A 197 -8.76 -1.63 6.46
C ALA A 197 -8.70 -1.64 7.97
N GLY A 198 -9.83 -1.28 8.60
CA GLY A 198 -9.95 -1.22 10.06
C GLY A 198 -9.43 0.06 10.71
N GLN A 199 -8.88 1.01 9.96
CA GLN A 199 -8.51 2.33 10.49
C GLN A 199 -9.69 3.28 10.49
N ASN A 200 -10.67 2.95 11.33
CA ASN A 200 -11.79 3.81 11.63
C ASN A 200 -11.28 4.93 12.54
N GLY A 201 -11.16 6.16 12.03
CA GLY A 201 -11.25 7.30 12.93
C GLY A 201 -10.41 8.55 12.70
N SER A 202 -9.81 8.83 11.53
CA SER A 202 -9.08 10.11 11.43
C SER A 202 -9.14 10.87 10.11
N VAL A 203 -9.61 10.30 8.99
CA VAL A 203 -9.73 11.07 7.74
C VAL A 203 -10.94 10.59 6.95
N PRO A 204 -12.04 11.36 6.88
CA PRO A 204 -13.25 10.98 6.12
C PRO A 204 -13.06 10.89 4.59
N VAL A 205 -11.83 11.09 4.09
CA VAL A 205 -11.51 11.18 2.65
C VAL A 205 -10.31 10.32 2.24
N ALA A 206 -9.79 9.46 3.12
CA ALA A 206 -8.74 8.52 2.72
C ALA A 206 -9.34 7.40 1.87
N PRO A 207 -8.83 7.13 0.65
CA PRO A 207 -9.32 6.02 -0.15
C PRO A 207 -9.01 4.69 0.55
N ARG A 208 -9.87 3.69 0.38
CA ARG A 208 -9.54 2.31 0.75
C ARG A 208 -8.43 1.84 -0.17
N ILE A 209 -7.34 1.33 0.37
CA ILE A 209 -6.24 0.77 -0.42
C ILE A 209 -5.92 -0.61 0.15
N ASP A 210 -5.93 -1.60 -0.72
CA ASP A 210 -5.56 -2.98 -0.42
C ASP A 210 -4.79 -3.61 -1.58
N GLY A 211 -3.85 -4.51 -1.30
CA GLY A 211 -3.00 -5.08 -2.34
C GLY A 211 -1.90 -5.98 -1.82
N TRP A 212 -0.95 -6.31 -2.69
CA TRP A 212 0.28 -7.03 -2.34
C TRP A 212 1.45 -6.64 -3.25
N LEU A 213 2.65 -6.72 -2.68
CA LEU A 213 3.92 -6.59 -3.39
C LEU A 213 4.67 -7.90 -3.26
N CYS A 214 5.21 -8.41 -4.37
CA CYS A 214 6.12 -9.55 -4.40
C CYS A 214 7.50 -9.05 -4.81
N ALA A 215 8.55 -9.37 -4.05
CA ALA A 215 9.91 -9.03 -4.41
C ALA A 215 10.50 -10.06 -5.39
N PRO A 216 11.63 -9.75 -6.05
CA PRO A 216 12.41 -10.73 -6.78
C PRO A 216 12.79 -11.94 -5.93
N LEU A 217 12.99 -13.08 -6.60
CA LEU A 217 13.51 -14.33 -6.00
C LEU A 217 12.66 -14.89 -4.86
N SER A 218 11.37 -14.56 -4.83
CA SER A 218 10.40 -15.04 -3.83
C SER A 218 10.81 -14.78 -2.38
N GLN A 219 11.51 -13.68 -2.14
CA GLN A 219 11.72 -13.15 -0.79
C GLN A 219 10.57 -12.22 -0.41
N PRO A 220 10.20 -12.14 0.89
CA PRO A 220 9.24 -11.14 1.33
C PRO A 220 9.83 -9.74 1.08
N PRO A 221 9.09 -8.82 0.43
CA PRO A 221 9.56 -7.46 0.24
C PRO A 221 9.82 -6.76 1.58
N GLU A 222 10.90 -5.97 1.62
CA GLU A 222 11.18 -5.12 2.76
C GLU A 222 10.04 -4.10 3.00
N PRO A 223 9.73 -3.75 4.26
CA PRO A 223 8.69 -2.78 4.58
C PRO A 223 8.83 -1.45 3.83
N ARG A 224 10.06 -0.97 3.64
CA ARG A 224 10.34 0.28 2.91
C ARG A 224 9.96 0.19 1.43
N ALA A 225 10.15 -0.97 0.79
CA ALA A 225 9.75 -1.15 -0.60
C ALA A 225 8.23 -1.02 -0.79
N ILE A 226 7.44 -1.47 0.19
CA ILE A 226 5.99 -1.32 0.19
C ILE A 226 5.60 0.14 0.37
N VAL A 227 6.23 0.85 1.31
CA VAL A 227 6.02 2.29 1.52
C VAL A 227 6.28 3.06 0.23
N CYS A 228 7.40 2.79 -0.45
CA CYS A 228 7.73 3.48 -1.69
C CYS A 228 6.81 3.11 -2.85
N ALA A 229 6.35 1.85 -2.93
CA ALA A 229 5.33 1.44 -3.90
C ALA A 229 4.01 2.20 -3.71
N LEU A 230 3.59 2.43 -2.46
CA LEU A 230 2.40 3.20 -2.13
C LEU A 230 2.59 4.70 -2.38
N ASP A 231 3.79 5.23 -2.14
CA ASP A 231 4.11 6.65 -2.36
C ASP A 231 3.96 7.07 -3.83
N LYS A 232 4.15 6.13 -4.77
CA LYS A 232 3.98 6.29 -6.22
C LYS A 232 2.53 6.44 -6.67
N ILE A 233 1.53 6.18 -5.81
CA ILE A 233 0.12 6.33 -6.15
C ILE A 233 -0.23 7.82 -6.23
N VAL A 234 -0.75 8.25 -7.38
CA VAL A 234 -1.19 9.65 -7.61
C VAL A 234 -2.54 9.69 -8.32
N LEU A 235 -3.19 10.85 -8.28
CA LEU A 235 -4.39 11.10 -9.09
C LEU A 235 -4.05 11.12 -10.59
N ASN A 236 -4.97 10.58 -11.37
CA ASN A 236 -4.93 10.56 -12.82
C ASN A 236 -6.01 11.50 -13.38
N GLY A 237 -5.58 12.69 -13.80
CA GLY A 237 -6.49 13.72 -14.30
C GLY A 237 -7.27 14.42 -13.19
N GLN A 238 -8.42 14.98 -13.57
CA GLN A 238 -9.30 15.73 -12.67
C GLN A 238 -10.11 14.78 -11.78
N ALA A 239 -10.18 15.07 -10.49
CA ALA A 239 -11.01 14.36 -9.52
C ALA A 239 -12.02 15.33 -8.88
N PHE A 240 -12.91 14.81 -8.03
CA PHE A 240 -13.79 15.69 -7.27
C PHE A 240 -12.97 16.57 -6.31
N PRO A 241 -13.35 17.84 -6.07
CA PRO A 241 -12.54 18.80 -5.31
C PRO A 241 -12.08 18.31 -3.94
N ASP A 242 -12.92 17.58 -3.22
CA ASP A 242 -12.59 17.05 -1.89
C ASP A 242 -11.48 15.99 -1.95
N LEU A 243 -11.49 15.15 -2.99
CA LEU A 243 -10.46 14.14 -3.20
C LEU A 243 -9.13 14.79 -3.64
N GLU A 244 -9.18 15.82 -4.47
CA GLU A 244 -7.99 16.61 -4.82
C GLU A 244 -7.40 17.33 -3.60
N ALA A 245 -8.25 17.89 -2.73
CA ALA A 245 -7.83 18.48 -1.47
C ALA A 245 -7.18 17.44 -0.54
N ALA A 246 -7.78 16.26 -0.41
CA ALA A 246 -7.22 15.17 0.39
C ALA A 246 -5.86 14.70 -0.16
N TYR A 247 -5.73 14.55 -1.48
CA TYR A 247 -4.47 14.16 -2.09
C TYR A 247 -3.38 15.21 -1.87
N ARG A 248 -3.68 16.52 -1.92
CA ARG A 248 -2.68 17.54 -1.55
C ARG A 248 -2.10 17.34 -0.15
N VAL A 249 -2.93 16.92 0.81
CA VAL A 249 -2.47 16.58 2.17
C VAL A 249 -1.62 15.30 2.17
N PHE A 250 -1.98 14.29 1.38
CA PHE A 250 -1.18 13.06 1.24
C PHE A 250 0.17 13.33 0.60
N GLU A 251 0.21 14.13 -0.46
CA GLU A 251 1.45 14.50 -1.16
C GLU A 251 2.40 15.28 -0.25
N ALA A 252 1.90 16.08 0.69
CA ALA A 252 2.72 16.76 1.70
C ALA A 252 3.35 15.80 2.74
N ARG A 253 2.91 14.54 2.79
CA ARG A 253 3.39 13.50 3.71
C ARG A 253 4.18 12.39 3.00
N ARG A 254 4.67 12.65 1.78
CA ARG A 254 5.54 11.71 1.07
C ARG A 254 6.75 11.35 1.92
N VAL A 255 7.21 10.12 1.77
CA VAL A 255 8.38 9.62 2.49
C VAL A 255 9.64 9.94 1.69
N ASP A 256 10.62 10.57 2.34
CA ASP A 256 11.88 10.92 1.71
C ASP A 256 12.61 9.70 1.14
N GLY A 257 13.03 9.83 -0.12
CA GLY A 257 13.73 8.79 -0.87
C GLY A 257 12.83 7.71 -1.50
N CYS A 258 11.50 7.82 -1.43
CA CYS A 258 10.59 6.89 -2.10
C CYS A 258 10.11 7.33 -3.49
N ALA A 259 10.09 8.63 -3.77
CA ALA A 259 9.75 9.16 -5.07
C ALA A 259 10.53 10.47 -5.32
N PRO A 260 10.89 10.77 -6.59
CA PRO A 260 11.33 12.10 -6.94
C PRO A 260 10.21 13.11 -6.63
N PRO A 261 10.52 14.37 -6.27
CA PRO A 261 9.52 15.41 -6.15
C PRO A 261 8.70 15.45 -7.43
N LEU A 262 7.36 15.52 -7.33
CA LEU A 262 6.50 15.71 -8.49
C LEU A 262 7.02 16.93 -9.27
N ALA A 263 7.73 16.69 -10.38
CA ALA A 263 7.94 17.72 -11.36
C ALA A 263 6.54 18.14 -11.80
N ALA A 264 6.25 19.44 -11.72
CA ALA A 264 4.97 19.99 -12.17
C ALA A 264 4.62 19.32 -13.50
N ALA A 265 3.47 18.61 -13.52
CA ALA A 265 3.08 17.78 -14.64
C ALA A 265 3.31 18.56 -15.94
N PRO A 266 4.08 18.05 -16.92
CA PRO A 266 4.05 18.66 -18.23
C PRO A 266 2.59 18.57 -18.68
N ASN A 267 1.98 19.71 -18.99
CA ASN A 267 0.66 19.80 -19.61
C ASN A 267 0.60 18.75 -20.74
N ARG A 268 -0.02 17.59 -20.46
CA ARG A 268 -0.28 16.59 -21.48
C ARG A 268 -1.61 16.97 -22.11
N GLU A 269 -1.46 17.71 -23.19
CA GLU A 269 -2.43 17.94 -24.23
C GLU A 269 -3.22 16.65 -24.50
N ALA A 270 -4.54 16.78 -24.44
CA ALA A 270 -5.46 15.68 -24.66
C ALA A 270 -5.15 15.01 -26.00
N ALA A 271 -5.13 13.67 -26.00
CA ALA A 271 -5.06 12.89 -27.22
C ALA A 271 -6.24 13.27 -28.12
N GLY A 272 -5.95 14.02 -29.18
CA GLY A 272 -6.95 14.49 -30.12
C GLY A 272 -6.43 15.56 -31.04
N GLU A 273 -5.41 15.27 -31.86
CA GLU A 273 -5.34 15.82 -33.22
C GLU A 273 -4.29 15.10 -34.07
N THR A 274 -4.75 14.68 -35.23
CA THR A 274 -4.01 14.10 -36.35
C THR A 274 -2.88 15.00 -36.84
N GLY A 275 -1.71 14.40 -37.06
CA GLY A 275 -0.79 14.77 -38.14
C GLY A 275 0.05 16.03 -37.95
N SER A 276 1.30 15.86 -37.53
CA SER A 276 2.39 16.67 -38.10
C SER A 276 3.74 16.00 -37.84
N ILE A 277 4.40 15.66 -38.93
CA ILE A 277 5.78 15.17 -39.02
C ILE A 277 6.71 16.07 -38.21
N SER A 278 7.45 15.47 -37.28
CA SER A 278 8.51 16.11 -36.50
C SER A 278 9.54 16.75 -37.44
N LYS A 279 9.70 18.08 -37.35
CA LYS A 279 10.84 18.79 -37.97
C LYS A 279 12.14 18.30 -37.31
N HIS A 280 12.72 17.26 -37.88
CA HIS A 280 14.07 16.84 -37.56
C HIS A 280 15.02 17.93 -38.08
N ARG A 281 15.59 18.71 -37.15
CA ARG A 281 16.61 19.71 -37.45
C ARG A 281 17.90 18.95 -37.79
N ILE A 282 18.07 18.61 -39.08
CA ILE A 282 19.32 18.07 -39.62
C ILE A 282 20.40 19.15 -39.39
N ARG A 283 21.29 18.91 -38.42
CA ARG A 283 22.54 19.67 -38.31
C ARG A 283 23.45 19.17 -39.43
N HIS A 284 23.65 20.00 -40.45
CA HIS A 284 24.72 19.83 -41.43
C HIS A 284 26.07 19.81 -40.70
N ASN A 285 26.74 18.67 -40.69
CA ASN A 285 28.15 18.58 -40.35
C ASN A 285 28.96 19.04 -41.57
N GLU A 286 29.39 20.30 -41.58
CA GLU A 286 30.46 20.77 -42.46
C GLU A 286 31.81 20.22 -41.99
N ALA A 287 32.05 18.94 -42.24
CA ALA A 287 33.39 18.36 -42.19
C ALA A 287 33.97 18.32 -43.61
N LYS A 288 34.32 19.51 -44.09
CA LYS A 288 35.55 19.84 -44.83
C LYS A 288 36.10 18.72 -45.75
N LEU A 289 35.53 18.63 -46.95
CA LEU A 289 36.22 18.29 -48.19
C LEU A 289 37.52 19.12 -48.30
N ARG A 290 38.67 18.56 -47.91
CA ARG A 290 40.00 18.96 -48.41
C ARG A 290 40.95 17.76 -48.43
N ARG A 291 41.54 17.54 -49.61
CA ARG A 291 42.67 16.64 -49.97
C ARG A 291 42.33 15.18 -50.29
N THR A 292 41.81 14.99 -51.49
CA THR A 292 42.30 13.96 -52.41
C THR A 292 43.06 14.65 -53.54
N GLU A 293 44.25 15.15 -53.25
CA GLU A 293 45.29 15.48 -54.23
C GLU A 293 46.62 14.96 -53.67
N GLN A 294 46.82 13.65 -53.81
CA GLN A 294 48.13 13.00 -53.84
C GLN A 294 47.90 11.52 -54.18
N ALA A 295 47.57 11.26 -55.43
CA ALA A 295 47.68 9.94 -56.05
C ALA A 295 47.64 10.08 -57.57
N ARG A 296 48.80 10.21 -58.22
CA ARG A 296 49.21 9.46 -59.43
C ARG A 296 50.64 9.84 -59.88
N PRO A 297 51.29 8.96 -60.66
CA PRO A 297 52.65 8.43 -60.44
C PRO A 297 53.80 9.38 -60.79
#